data_AF-A0A2V9IR52-F1
#
_entry.id   AF-A0A2V9IR52-F1
#
_cell.length_a   1.000
_cell.length_b   1.000
_cell.length_c   1.000
_cell.angle_alpha   90.00
_cell.angle_beta   90.00
_cell.angle_gamma   90.00
#
_symmetry.space_group_name_H-M   'P 1'
#
loop_
_entity.id
_entity.type
_entity.pdbx_description
1 polymer ?
#
loop_
_entity_poly.entity_id
_entity_poly.type
_entity_poly.pdbx_seq_one_letter_code
_entity_poly.pdbx_strand_id
1 'polypeptide(L)'
;MLPESCAALDVGGACAGVVYALMAAKSLLCTASRHVALVVASEVNSRRLARSQAPGEFRGLFGDAACALVLTRSAGADDGSINRLGDFVCGCSGTFASALEMSLGGRGQLDVQFKGEQLASAAIGTLDRVLGDLEIAVGKPRSAASYFALHEPNPRV
;
A
#
# COMPACT_ATOMS: atom_id res chain seq x y z
N MET A 1 -24.48 -7.39 -9.07
CA MET A 1 -23.98 -6.12 -9.66
C MET A 1 -24.09 -5.02 -8.62
N LEU A 2 -23.16 -4.08 -8.59
CA LEU A 2 -23.25 -2.88 -7.73
C LEU A 2 -24.28 -1.89 -8.32
N PRO A 3 -24.98 -1.10 -7.49
CA PRO A 3 -25.92 -0.10 -7.99
C PRO A 3 -25.17 1.07 -8.67
N GLU A 4 -25.80 1.75 -9.63
CA GLU A 4 -25.22 2.92 -10.33
C GLU A 4 -24.84 4.07 -9.38
N SER A 5 -25.51 4.15 -8.23
CA SER A 5 -25.18 5.11 -7.16
C SER A 5 -23.90 4.77 -6.37
N CYS A 6 -23.21 3.68 -6.70
CA CYS A 6 -21.97 3.28 -6.04
C CYS A 6 -20.81 4.08 -6.63
N ALA A 7 -20.25 5.00 -5.84
CA ALA A 7 -19.03 5.69 -6.23
C ALA A 7 -17.87 4.69 -6.36
N ALA A 8 -17.02 4.90 -7.36
CA ALA A 8 -15.82 4.11 -7.62
C ALA A 8 -14.66 5.05 -7.97
N LEU A 9 -13.46 4.71 -7.50
CA LEU A 9 -12.24 5.46 -7.77
C LEU A 9 -11.02 4.54 -7.68
N ASP A 10 -9.98 4.85 -8.46
CA ASP A 10 -8.70 4.16 -8.41
C ASP A 10 -7.72 4.92 -7.51
N VAL A 11 -7.03 4.20 -6.62
CA VAL A 11 -6.00 4.77 -5.72
C VAL A 11 -4.63 4.25 -6.15
N GLY A 12 -3.77 5.17 -6.58
CA GLY A 12 -2.36 4.89 -6.86
C GLY A 12 -1.53 4.78 -5.57
N GLY A 13 -0.27 4.39 -5.70
CA GLY A 13 0.65 4.27 -4.57
C GLY A 13 1.60 3.07 -4.61
N ALA A 14 1.62 2.32 -5.71
CA ALA A 14 2.45 1.12 -5.87
C ALA A 14 2.33 0.21 -4.63
N CYS A 15 3.45 -0.23 -4.06
CA CYS A 15 3.49 -1.11 -2.90
C CYS A 15 2.80 -0.55 -1.63
N ALA A 16 2.62 0.77 -1.53
CA ALA A 16 1.90 1.41 -0.43
C ALA A 16 0.38 1.56 -0.69
N GLY A 17 -0.10 1.14 -1.86
CA GLY A 17 -1.45 1.42 -2.36
C GLY A 17 -2.57 0.95 -1.44
N VAL A 18 -2.43 -0.21 -0.78
CA VAL A 18 -3.45 -0.72 0.16
C VAL A 18 -3.63 0.24 1.34
N VAL A 19 -2.55 0.76 1.93
CA VAL A 19 -2.61 1.70 3.06
C VAL A 19 -3.25 3.01 2.64
N TYR A 20 -2.91 3.53 1.46
CA TYR A 20 -3.52 4.75 0.91
C TYR A 20 -5.01 4.55 0.58
N ALA A 21 -5.39 3.38 0.06
CA ALA A 21 -6.79 3.07 -0.22
C ALA A 21 -7.61 2.96 1.07
N LEU A 22 -7.06 2.34 2.14
CA LEU A 22 -7.69 2.30 3.46
C LEU A 22 -7.86 3.71 4.06
N MET A 23 -6.85 4.56 3.94
CA MET A 23 -6.91 5.96 4.38
C MET A 23 -7.99 6.74 3.63
N ALA A 24 -8.03 6.63 2.30
CA ALA A 24 -9.05 7.28 1.47
C ALA A 24 -10.45 6.77 1.82
N ALA A 25 -10.62 5.45 1.96
CA ALA A 25 -11.90 4.85 2.31
C ALA A 25 -12.37 5.25 3.72
N LYS A 26 -11.48 5.32 4.72
CA LYS A 26 -11.80 5.85 6.06
C LYS A 26 -12.31 7.28 5.97
N SER A 27 -11.59 8.15 5.27
CA SER A 27 -11.97 9.57 5.10
C SER A 27 -13.31 9.74 4.40
N LEU A 28 -13.57 8.94 3.36
CA LEU A 28 -14.86 8.94 2.66
C LEU A 28 -15.99 8.42 3.56
N LEU A 29 -15.79 7.33 4.30
CA LEU A 29 -16.79 6.79 5.23
C LEU A 29 -17.15 7.78 6.36
N CYS A 30 -16.19 8.60 6.82
CA CYS A 30 -16.45 9.63 7.81
C CYS A 30 -17.41 10.72 7.30
N THR A 31 -17.38 11.03 6.01
CA THR A 31 -18.13 12.15 5.41
C THR A 31 -19.35 11.73 4.58
N ALA A 32 -19.38 10.49 4.08
CA ALA A 32 -20.44 9.99 3.23
C ALA A 32 -21.73 9.68 4.02
N SER A 33 -22.86 9.79 3.33
CA SER A 33 -24.17 9.30 3.81
C SER A 33 -24.26 7.77 3.83
N ARG A 34 -23.39 7.08 3.09
CA ARG A 34 -23.29 5.62 3.10
C ARG A 34 -22.26 5.15 4.11
N HIS A 35 -22.51 3.98 4.69
CA HIS A 35 -21.72 3.44 5.80
C HIS A 35 -20.88 2.22 5.40
N VAL A 36 -20.72 1.94 4.11
CA VAL A 36 -19.97 0.77 3.62
C VAL A 36 -19.06 1.18 2.46
N ALA A 37 -17.79 0.76 2.51
CA ALA A 37 -16.82 0.89 1.43
C ALA A 37 -16.19 -0.49 1.15
N LEU A 38 -15.92 -0.76 -0.12
CA LEU A 38 -15.17 -1.94 -0.57
C LEU A 38 -13.82 -1.45 -1.10
N VAL A 39 -12.74 -1.85 -0.43
CA VAL A 39 -11.37 -1.64 -0.90
C VAL A 39 -10.92 -2.89 -1.62
N VAL A 40 -10.55 -2.78 -2.89
CA VAL A 40 -10.00 -3.88 -3.68
C VAL A 40 -8.59 -3.50 -4.10
N ALA A 41 -7.63 -4.38 -3.87
CA ALA A 41 -6.31 -4.28 -4.45
C ALA A 41 -6.05 -5.52 -5.29
N SER A 42 -5.54 -5.31 -6.50
CA SER A 42 -5.17 -6.41 -7.40
C SER A 42 -3.95 -6.00 -8.20
N GLU A 43 -2.96 -6.88 -8.20
CA GLU A 43 -1.74 -6.73 -8.98
C GLU A 43 -1.53 -7.96 -9.85
N VAL A 44 -1.20 -7.72 -11.12
CA VAL A 44 -0.92 -8.75 -12.13
C VAL A 44 0.43 -8.44 -12.77
N ASN A 45 1.48 -8.57 -11.96
CA ASN A 45 2.85 -8.25 -12.34
C ASN A 45 3.42 -9.26 -13.34
N SER A 46 2.97 -10.51 -13.31
CA SER A 46 3.43 -11.56 -14.23
C SER A 46 3.30 -11.13 -15.69
N ARG A 47 2.16 -10.53 -16.06
CA ARG A 47 1.88 -10.03 -17.41
C ARG A 47 2.73 -8.82 -17.79
N ARG A 48 3.01 -7.92 -16.84
CA ARG A 48 3.83 -6.72 -17.06
C ARG A 48 5.30 -7.09 -17.22
N LEU A 49 5.80 -7.94 -16.33
CA LEU A 49 7.20 -8.36 -16.27
C LEU A 49 7.56 -9.45 -17.27
N ALA A 50 6.60 -10.23 -17.77
CA ALA A 50 6.85 -11.16 -18.88
C ALA A 50 7.38 -10.45 -20.14
N ARG A 51 7.10 -9.15 -20.28
CA ARG A 51 7.51 -8.30 -21.41
C ARG A 51 8.65 -7.33 -21.07
N SER A 52 9.19 -7.38 -19.85
CA SER A 52 10.28 -6.50 -19.43
C SER A 52 11.64 -7.12 -19.74
N GLN A 53 12.66 -6.26 -19.86
CA GLN A 53 14.05 -6.67 -19.95
C GLN A 53 14.71 -6.84 -18.57
N ALA A 54 13.92 -6.78 -17.49
CA ALA A 54 14.44 -6.81 -16.13
C ALA A 54 15.16 -8.13 -15.83
N PRO A 55 16.24 -8.11 -15.01
CA PRO A 55 16.95 -9.30 -14.57
C PRO A 55 16.00 -10.35 -13.95
N GLY A 56 16.33 -11.63 -14.12
CA GLY A 56 15.52 -12.75 -13.61
C GLY A 56 15.30 -12.70 -12.09
N GLU A 57 16.32 -12.29 -11.35
CA GLU A 57 16.27 -12.05 -9.90
C GLU A 57 15.24 -10.97 -9.51
N PHE A 58 15.14 -9.86 -10.25
CA PHE A 58 14.12 -8.84 -10.03
C PHE A 58 12.74 -9.38 -10.35
N ARG A 59 12.59 -10.06 -11.50
CA ARG A 59 11.31 -10.64 -11.92
C ARG A 59 10.79 -11.69 -10.94
N GLY A 60 11.69 -12.42 -10.29
CA GLY A 60 11.35 -13.43 -9.28
C GLY A 60 10.76 -12.87 -7.98
N LEU A 61 10.88 -11.56 -7.72
CA LEU A 61 10.30 -10.92 -6.54
C LEU A 61 8.79 -10.68 -6.66
N PHE A 62 8.25 -10.65 -7.89
CA PHE A 62 6.88 -10.22 -8.13
C PHE A 62 5.97 -11.39 -8.47
N GLY A 63 4.84 -11.46 -7.76
CA GLY A 63 3.73 -12.35 -8.07
C GLY A 63 2.46 -11.60 -8.46
N ASP A 64 1.44 -12.37 -8.79
CA ASP A 64 0.07 -11.89 -8.97
C ASP A 64 -0.73 -12.15 -7.68
N ALA A 65 -1.51 -11.17 -7.25
CA ALA A 65 -2.34 -11.30 -6.06
C ALA A 65 -3.53 -10.34 -6.12
N ALA A 66 -4.56 -10.65 -5.34
CA ALA A 66 -5.67 -9.74 -5.09
C ALA A 66 -6.20 -9.90 -3.67
N CYS A 67 -6.72 -8.82 -3.10
CA CYS A 67 -7.44 -8.82 -1.84
C CYS A 67 -8.63 -7.86 -1.89
N ALA A 68 -9.61 -8.09 -1.02
CA ALA A 68 -10.77 -7.24 -0.85
C ALA A 68 -11.06 -7.04 0.64
N LEU A 69 -11.26 -5.79 1.07
CA LEU A 69 -11.59 -5.43 2.43
C LEU A 69 -12.91 -4.66 2.45
N VAL A 70 -13.85 -5.12 3.25
CA VAL A 70 -15.12 -4.41 3.50
C VAL A 70 -14.95 -3.57 4.75
N LEU A 71 -15.15 -2.27 4.62
CA LEU A 71 -15.09 -1.31 5.70
C LEU A 71 -16.49 -0.80 5.99
N THR A 72 -16.88 -0.83 7.26
CA THR A 72 -18.17 -0.31 7.72
C THR A 72 -17.97 0.79 8.74
N ARG A 73 -18.71 1.89 8.60
CA ARG A 73 -18.73 2.93 9.63
C ARG A 73 -19.56 2.44 10.80
N SER A 74 -18.93 2.26 11.96
CA SER A 74 -19.63 1.96 13.20
C SER A 74 -20.24 3.21 13.81
N ALA A 75 -21.43 3.07 14.40
CA ALA A 75 -22.14 4.17 15.06
C ALA A 75 -21.81 4.29 16.56
N GLY A 76 -20.98 3.43 17.13
CA GLY A 76 -20.73 3.40 18.58
C GLY A 76 -19.37 2.84 18.98
N ALA A 77 -18.97 3.14 20.23
CA ALA A 77 -17.74 2.64 20.82
C ALA A 77 -17.75 1.12 21.05
N ASP A 78 -18.91 0.46 20.95
CA ASP A 78 -19.16 -0.88 21.54
C ASP A 78 -19.95 -1.83 20.62
N ASP A 79 -19.75 -1.77 19.29
CA ASP A 79 -20.42 -2.69 18.34
C ASP A 79 -19.85 -4.12 18.32
N GLY A 80 -18.96 -4.47 19.27
CA GLY A 80 -18.28 -5.77 19.31
C GLY A 80 -17.23 -5.99 18.20
N SER A 81 -16.93 -4.97 17.39
CA SER A 81 -15.86 -5.07 16.38
C SER A 81 -14.48 -5.05 17.05
N ILE A 82 -13.74 -6.14 16.87
CA ILE A 82 -12.37 -6.29 17.39
C ILE A 82 -11.32 -5.57 16.53
N ASN A 83 -11.66 -5.19 15.29
CA ASN A 83 -10.73 -4.61 14.31
C ASN A 83 -11.21 -3.23 13.86
N ARG A 84 -10.48 -2.18 14.25
CA ARG A 84 -10.76 -0.79 13.87
C ARG A 84 -9.58 -0.16 13.16
N LEU A 85 -9.86 0.68 12.17
CA LEU A 85 -8.82 1.45 11.50
C LEU A 85 -8.41 2.65 12.36
N GLY A 86 -7.18 2.59 12.87
CA GLY A 86 -6.54 3.67 13.61
C GLY A 86 -6.08 4.83 12.72
N ASP A 87 -5.17 5.61 13.23
CA ASP A 87 -4.60 6.76 12.52
C ASP A 87 -3.66 6.32 11.40
N PHE A 88 -3.53 7.18 10.40
CA PHE A 88 -2.68 6.96 9.24
C PHE A 88 -1.58 8.01 9.23
N VAL A 89 -0.35 7.57 8.98
CA VAL A 89 0.78 8.43 8.63
C VAL A 89 1.22 8.07 7.22
N CYS A 90 1.42 9.08 6.39
CA CYS A 90 1.87 8.92 5.01
C CYS A 90 3.01 9.89 4.71
N GLY A 91 3.91 9.47 3.81
CA GLY A 91 4.97 10.32 3.29
C GLY A 91 5.36 9.89 1.88
N CYS A 92 5.98 10.81 1.15
CA CYS A 92 6.51 10.58 -0.19
C CYS A 92 7.87 11.28 -0.29
N SER A 93 8.87 10.57 -0.81
CA SER A 93 10.19 11.14 -1.08
C SER A 93 10.67 10.75 -2.47
N GLY A 94 11.04 11.75 -3.26
CA GLY A 94 11.65 11.55 -4.58
C GLY A 94 13.14 11.25 -4.54
N THR A 95 13.79 11.28 -3.37
CA THR A 95 15.24 11.12 -3.22
C THR A 95 15.77 9.83 -3.84
N PHE A 96 14.97 8.75 -3.82
CA PHE A 96 15.34 7.44 -4.36
C PHE A 96 14.56 7.07 -5.63
N ALA A 97 13.96 8.04 -6.33
CA ALA A 97 13.18 7.76 -7.53
C ALA A 97 14.01 7.05 -8.62
N SER A 98 15.29 7.40 -8.77
CA SER A 98 16.21 6.75 -9.72
C SER A 98 16.72 5.38 -9.27
N ALA A 99 16.36 4.94 -8.06
CA ALA A 99 16.71 3.61 -7.56
C ALA A 99 15.64 2.56 -7.90
N LEU A 100 14.37 2.99 -8.10
CA LEU A 100 13.29 2.15 -8.60
C LEU A 100 12.46 2.95 -9.60
N GLU A 101 12.69 2.70 -10.89
CA GLU A 101 11.97 3.38 -11.96
C GLU A 101 11.45 2.36 -12.98
N MET A 102 10.24 2.59 -13.46
CA MET A 102 9.64 1.82 -14.54
C MET A 102 9.22 2.80 -15.63
N SER A 103 9.75 2.62 -16.84
CA SER A 103 9.44 3.48 -17.97
C SER A 103 9.00 2.64 -19.17
N LEU A 104 8.16 3.21 -20.03
CA LEU A 104 7.71 2.56 -21.24
C LEU A 104 8.61 2.98 -22.40
N GLY A 105 9.41 2.03 -22.91
CA GLY A 105 10.23 2.25 -24.09
C GLY A 105 9.40 2.41 -25.36
N GLY A 106 10.00 2.99 -26.42
CA GLY A 106 9.31 3.35 -27.67
C GLY A 106 8.66 2.20 -28.46
N ARG A 107 8.87 0.94 -28.07
CA ARG A 107 8.21 -0.26 -28.65
C ARG A 107 7.21 -0.91 -27.69
N GLY A 108 6.81 -0.23 -26.60
CA GLY A 108 5.92 -0.77 -25.58
C GLY A 108 6.58 -1.78 -24.63
N GLN A 109 7.91 -1.89 -24.66
CA GLN A 109 8.68 -2.66 -23.68
C GLN A 109 8.79 -1.89 -22.36
N LEU A 110 8.69 -2.60 -21.25
CA LEU A 110 8.89 -2.02 -19.92
C LEU A 110 10.39 -2.04 -19.61
N ASP A 111 11.01 -0.86 -19.52
CA ASP A 111 12.35 -0.69 -18.97
C ASP A 111 12.25 -0.52 -17.46
N VAL A 112 13.17 -1.17 -16.74
CA VAL A 112 13.16 -1.23 -15.29
C VAL A 112 14.56 -0.92 -14.77
N GLN A 113 14.65 0.17 -14.00
CA GLN A 113 15.83 0.49 -13.21
C GLN A 113 15.60 0.02 -11.77
N PHE A 114 16.48 -0.84 -11.27
CA PHE A 114 16.38 -1.36 -9.91
C PHE A 114 17.76 -1.41 -9.23
N LYS A 115 17.93 -0.61 -8.19
CA LYS A 115 19.11 -0.59 -7.31
C LYS A 115 18.72 -1.12 -5.93
N GLY A 116 18.56 -2.45 -5.85
CA GLY A 116 18.00 -3.13 -4.68
C GLY A 116 18.68 -2.81 -3.34
N GLU A 117 20.01 -2.76 -3.30
CA GLU A 117 20.75 -2.45 -2.06
C GLU A 117 20.46 -1.04 -1.53
N GLN A 118 20.42 -0.03 -2.42
CA GLN A 118 20.12 1.35 -2.05
C GLN A 118 18.68 1.47 -1.53
N LEU A 119 17.73 0.78 -2.16
CA LEU A 119 16.33 0.76 -1.72
C LEU A 119 16.14 0.08 -0.38
N ALA A 120 16.81 -1.05 -0.13
CA ALA A 120 16.72 -1.76 1.14
C ALA A 120 17.20 -0.87 2.30
N SER A 121 18.36 -0.22 2.14
CA SER A 121 18.86 0.72 3.14
C SER A 121 17.92 1.91 3.37
N ALA A 122 17.34 2.47 2.31
CA ALA A 122 16.40 3.57 2.40
C ALA A 122 15.06 3.15 3.05
N ALA A 123 14.60 1.92 2.79
CA ALA A 123 13.38 1.37 3.35
C ALA A 123 13.47 1.24 4.87
N ILE A 124 14.59 0.75 5.40
CA ILE A 124 14.82 0.62 6.86
C ILE A 124 14.73 2.00 7.54
N GLY A 125 15.47 2.99 7.03
CA GLY A 125 15.44 4.35 7.60
C GLY A 125 14.06 5.02 7.47
N THR A 126 13.35 4.75 6.38
CA THR A 126 11.98 5.26 6.18
C THR A 126 10.99 4.61 7.15
N LEU A 127 11.12 3.29 7.36
CA LEU A 127 10.25 2.54 8.27
C LEU A 127 10.42 3.03 9.71
N ASP A 128 11.65 3.22 10.18
CA ASP A 128 11.89 3.71 11.54
C ASP A 128 11.31 5.11 11.76
N ARG A 129 11.47 6.00 10.77
CA ARG A 129 10.85 7.33 10.80
C ARG A 129 9.32 7.26 10.83
N VAL A 130 8.71 6.46 9.95
CA VAL A 130 7.24 6.32 9.89
C VAL A 130 6.68 5.70 11.17
N LEU A 131 7.39 4.75 11.78
CA LEU A 131 7.02 4.20 13.07
C LEU A 131 7.08 5.28 14.17
N GLY A 132 8.13 6.11 14.19
CA GLY A 132 8.22 7.24 15.12
C GLY A 132 7.08 8.25 14.93
N ASP A 133 6.77 8.61 13.69
CA ASP A 133 5.65 9.50 13.37
C ASP A 133 4.29 8.90 13.83
N LEU A 134 4.12 7.58 13.68
CA LEU A 134 2.91 6.87 14.12
C LEU A 134 2.81 6.78 15.65
N GLU A 135 3.93 6.55 16.35
CA GLU A 135 3.98 6.57 17.81
C GLU A 135 3.54 7.93 18.37
N ILE A 136 3.98 9.02 17.74
CA ILE A 136 3.57 10.39 18.09
C ILE A 136 2.08 10.60 17.82
N ALA A 137 1.60 10.19 16.63
CA ALA A 137 0.21 10.38 16.23
C ALA A 137 -0.77 9.61 17.14
N VAL A 138 -0.42 8.38 17.52
CA VAL A 138 -1.28 7.48 18.31
C VAL A 138 -1.07 7.69 19.82
N GLY A 139 0.04 8.29 20.24
CA GLY A 139 0.41 8.45 21.65
C GLY A 139 0.72 7.11 22.35
N LYS A 140 1.12 6.09 21.59
CA LYS A 140 1.46 4.75 22.11
C LYS A 140 2.81 4.31 21.53
N PRO A 141 3.68 3.68 22.34
CA PRO A 141 4.93 3.14 21.83
C PRO A 141 4.67 1.91 20.95
N ARG A 142 5.56 1.65 20.00
CA ARG A 142 5.49 0.50 19.08
C ARG A 142 5.55 -0.84 19.81
N SER A 143 6.11 -0.88 21.03
CA SER A 143 6.08 -2.04 21.92
C SER A 143 4.68 -2.43 22.40
N ALA A 144 3.69 -1.54 22.27
CA ALA A 144 2.29 -1.84 22.57
C ALA A 144 1.59 -2.60 21.42
N ALA A 145 2.19 -2.66 20.23
CA ALA A 145 1.65 -3.42 19.11
C ALA A 145 1.87 -4.92 19.32
N SER A 146 0.82 -5.72 19.15
CA SER A 146 0.95 -7.18 19.19
C SER A 146 1.58 -7.74 17.91
N TYR A 147 1.42 -7.05 16.78
CA TYR A 147 1.87 -7.49 15.47
C TYR A 147 2.25 -6.30 14.59
N PHE A 148 3.21 -6.52 13.69
CA PHE A 148 3.54 -5.62 12.59
C PHE A 148 3.26 -6.35 11.27
N ALA A 149 2.42 -5.77 10.42
CA ALA A 149 2.20 -6.23 9.06
C ALA A 149 2.89 -5.24 8.10
N LEU A 150 4.06 -5.62 7.61
CA LEU A 150 4.87 -4.81 6.70
C LEU A 150 4.67 -5.27 5.25
N HIS A 151 4.97 -4.38 4.31
CA HIS A 151 5.12 -4.80 2.93
C HIS A 151 6.42 -5.60 2.80
N GLU A 152 6.34 -6.79 2.19
CA GLU A 152 7.45 -7.71 2.00
C GLU A 152 7.94 -7.66 0.53
N PRO A 153 8.83 -6.73 0.15
CA PRO A 153 9.32 -6.60 -1.23
C PRO A 153 10.32 -7.70 -1.60
N ASN A 154 10.96 -8.32 -0.60
CA ASN A 154 11.98 -9.35 -0.76
C ASN A 154 12.17 -10.05 0.60
N PRO A 155 12.27 -11.39 0.67
CA PRO A 155 12.46 -12.16 1.92
C PRO A 155 13.77 -11.89 2.69
N ARG A 156 14.61 -10.92 2.28
CA ARG A 156 15.84 -10.52 2.99
C ARG A 156 15.71 -9.22 3.77
N VAL A 157 14.61 -8.49 3.57
CA VAL A 157 14.27 -7.23 4.26
C VAL A 157 13.40 -7.58 5.46
#